data_AF-F7K2M3-F1
#
_entry.id   AF-F7K2M3-F1
#
_cell.length_a   1.000
_cell.length_b   1.000
_cell.length_c   1.000
_cell.angle_alpha   90.00
_cell.angle_beta   90.00
_cell.angle_gamma   90.00
#
_symmetry.space_group_name_H-M   'P 1'
#
loop_
_entity.id
_entity.type
_entity.pdbx_description
1 polymer ?
#
loop_
_entity_poly.entity_id
_entity_poly.type
_entity_poly.pdbx_seq_one_letter_code
_entity_poly.pdbx_strand_id
1 'polypeptide(L)'
;MKRKFKIKGKKIIITIREFLTRLNWLYISIIIMIVIGIGILAASYLVNDNDAKNVCVGLGTGIVTSALVSLYIDAINKKVEKNKLFQYKNMLLNPLYNAIKSLYIHISININEYRVREEISGYLLLPMEKTEDLSNFLNELMSYKLEDMVEEKQKKLVNMLCISEIYYRELISQFRGLPLDSLLYENLISHEDYKKLKNFSLINLCMGNLTKISEDGVSEQDEYVLKIQLLHGMMLQMNRILEVFPDMASKIDSENSWIKNNLAEIYYNEIYTNSEEYFEEMMEKMEAEQKYYAEHPDEWENEAEEETEEDRLYRKINKAIWAGNAETIKKCFPEINKDNKQIQSELTWSLARNVMKDKELRSMYFEKYGEKYKMRKDKRKGLKRKCGLH
;
A
#
# COMPACT_ATOMS: atom_id res chain seq x y z
N MET A 1 -54.94 -15.72 -28.33
CA MET A 1 -54.21 -14.54 -27.82
C MET A 1 -54.47 -14.17 -26.34
N LYS A 2 -55.67 -14.40 -25.75
CA LYS A 2 -56.02 -13.98 -24.37
C LYS A 2 -55.31 -14.73 -23.20
N ARG A 3 -54.75 -15.94 -23.41
CA ARG A 3 -54.08 -16.71 -22.33
C ARG A 3 -52.62 -16.30 -22.05
N LYS A 4 -51.88 -15.77 -23.04
CA LYS A 4 -50.45 -15.36 -22.86
C LYS A 4 -50.28 -14.06 -22.07
N PHE A 5 -51.25 -13.13 -22.13
CA PHE A 5 -51.21 -11.88 -21.35
C PHE A 5 -51.47 -12.08 -19.84
N LYS A 6 -52.34 -13.03 -19.47
CA LYS A 6 -52.62 -13.35 -18.05
C LYS A 6 -51.42 -13.95 -17.31
N ILE A 7 -50.53 -14.65 -18.03
CA ILE A 7 -49.35 -15.32 -17.44
C ILE A 7 -48.18 -14.34 -17.25
N LYS A 8 -47.99 -13.38 -18.17
CA LYS A 8 -47.00 -12.29 -17.99
C LYS A 8 -47.37 -11.35 -16.84
N GLY A 9 -48.64 -10.99 -16.68
CA GLY A 9 -49.10 -10.15 -15.56
C GLY A 9 -48.91 -10.81 -14.19
N LYS A 10 -49.16 -12.12 -14.06
CA LYS A 10 -48.94 -12.85 -12.80
C LYS A 10 -47.46 -12.93 -12.41
N LYS A 11 -46.54 -13.13 -13.37
CA LYS A 11 -45.09 -13.12 -13.08
C LYS A 11 -44.62 -11.75 -12.60
N ILE A 12 -45.07 -10.67 -13.24
CA ILE A 12 -44.72 -9.30 -12.84
C ILE A 12 -45.25 -8.99 -11.43
N ILE A 13 -46.49 -9.40 -11.09
CA ILE A 13 -47.07 -9.21 -9.75
C ILE A 13 -46.27 -9.98 -8.68
N ILE A 14 -45.79 -11.19 -8.97
CA ILE A 14 -45.00 -11.99 -8.03
C ILE A 14 -43.62 -11.35 -7.81
N THR A 15 -42.94 -10.91 -8.87
CA THR A 15 -41.64 -10.23 -8.77
C THR A 15 -41.75 -8.88 -8.03
N ILE A 16 -42.83 -8.13 -8.25
CA ILE A 16 -43.11 -6.89 -7.50
C ILE A 16 -43.39 -7.20 -6.03
N ARG A 17 -44.12 -8.29 -5.73
CA ARG A 17 -44.42 -8.71 -4.36
C ARG A 17 -43.17 -9.16 -3.61
N GLU A 18 -42.26 -9.87 -4.27
CA GLU A 18 -40.95 -10.27 -3.70
C GLU A 18 -40.01 -9.07 -3.49
N PHE A 19 -40.05 -8.09 -4.39
CA PHE A 19 -39.31 -6.82 -4.25
C PHE A 19 -39.89 -5.95 -3.12
N LEU A 20 -41.22 -5.91 -3.00
CA LEU A 20 -41.94 -5.21 -1.92
C LEU A 20 -41.68 -5.85 -0.55
N THR A 21 -41.58 -7.17 -0.44
CA THR A 21 -41.26 -7.83 0.84
C THR A 21 -39.85 -7.54 1.36
N ARG A 22 -38.94 -7.05 0.51
CA ARG A 22 -37.61 -6.59 0.93
C ARG A 22 -37.55 -5.09 1.25
N LEU A 23 -38.61 -4.34 0.92
CA LEU A 23 -38.70 -2.92 1.19
C LEU A 23 -39.29 -2.68 2.57
N ASN A 24 -38.72 -1.69 3.28
CA ASN A 24 -39.21 -1.26 4.57
C ASN A 24 -40.70 -0.91 4.47
N TRP A 25 -41.55 -1.37 5.40
CA TRP A 25 -43.01 -1.25 5.30
C TRP A 25 -43.48 0.21 5.15
N LEU A 26 -42.69 1.14 5.70
CA LEU A 26 -42.81 2.59 5.53
C LEU A 26 -42.66 3.02 4.06
N TYR A 27 -41.72 2.45 3.31
CA TYR A 27 -41.48 2.76 1.90
C TYR A 27 -42.64 2.30 1.02
N ILE A 28 -43.23 1.16 1.34
CA ILE A 28 -44.44 0.64 0.67
C ILE A 28 -45.61 1.60 0.88
N SER A 29 -45.81 2.07 2.12
CA SER A 29 -46.86 3.04 2.46
C SER A 29 -46.69 4.36 1.67
N ILE A 30 -45.46 4.89 1.58
CA ILE A 30 -45.20 6.13 0.86
C ILE A 30 -45.41 5.97 -0.65
N ILE A 31 -45.04 4.83 -1.24
CA ILE A 31 -45.31 4.53 -2.66
C ILE A 31 -46.82 4.48 -2.92
N ILE A 32 -47.60 3.86 -2.03
CA ILE A 32 -49.07 3.82 -2.15
C ILE A 32 -49.66 5.23 -2.11
N MET A 33 -49.18 6.10 -1.22
CA MET A 33 -49.62 7.50 -1.15
C MET A 33 -49.33 8.27 -2.45
N ILE A 34 -48.17 8.04 -3.08
CA ILE A 34 -47.85 8.64 -4.38
C ILE A 34 -48.82 8.16 -5.45
N VAL A 35 -49.12 6.86 -5.50
CA VAL A 35 -50.07 6.28 -6.46
C VAL A 35 -51.48 6.84 -6.26
N ILE A 36 -51.93 7.01 -5.01
CA ILE A 36 -53.22 7.63 -4.67
C ILE A 36 -53.23 9.10 -5.14
N GLY A 37 -52.17 9.86 -4.86
CA GLY A 37 -52.06 11.26 -5.28
C GLY A 37 -52.07 11.42 -6.80
N ILE A 38 -51.34 10.56 -7.54
CA ILE A 38 -51.38 10.51 -9.01
C ILE A 38 -52.76 10.10 -9.51
N GLY A 39 -53.44 9.16 -8.83
CA GLY A 39 -54.80 8.75 -9.14
C GLY A 39 -55.81 9.90 -9.01
N ILE A 40 -55.70 10.71 -7.95
CA ILE A 40 -56.52 11.91 -7.75
C ILE A 40 -56.23 12.95 -8.84
N LEU A 41 -54.97 13.14 -9.23
CA LEU A 41 -54.59 14.01 -10.34
C LEU A 41 -55.11 13.53 -11.69
N ALA A 42 -55.11 12.22 -11.94
CA ALA A 42 -55.67 11.67 -13.18
C ALA A 42 -57.20 11.76 -13.21
N ALA A 43 -57.86 11.54 -12.08
CA ALA A 43 -59.31 11.66 -11.94
C ALA A 43 -59.79 13.11 -12.10
N SER A 44 -58.99 14.11 -11.72
CA SER A 44 -59.35 15.52 -11.88
C SER A 44 -59.53 15.95 -13.36
N TYR A 45 -58.90 15.24 -14.31
CA TYR A 45 -59.12 15.46 -15.74
C TYR A 45 -60.51 15.02 -16.21
N LEU A 46 -61.20 14.17 -15.45
CA LEU A 46 -62.55 13.67 -15.77
C LEU A 46 -63.67 14.48 -15.09
N VAL A 47 -63.32 15.44 -14.24
CA VAL A 47 -64.28 16.28 -13.50
C VAL A 47 -64.59 17.53 -14.32
N ASN A 48 -65.89 17.74 -14.61
CA ASN A 48 -66.37 18.89 -15.38
C ASN A 48 -66.61 20.15 -14.54
N ASP A 49 -66.75 20.00 -13.21
CA ASP A 49 -66.89 21.14 -12.29
C ASP A 49 -65.52 21.74 -11.96
N ASN A 50 -65.36 23.05 -12.21
CA ASN A 50 -64.10 23.76 -12.05
C ASN A 50 -63.66 23.86 -10.58
N ASP A 51 -64.60 24.00 -9.63
CA ASP A 51 -64.24 24.11 -8.22
C ASP A 51 -63.77 22.75 -7.67
N ALA A 52 -64.51 21.69 -7.99
CA ALA A 52 -64.13 20.32 -7.65
C ALA A 52 -62.79 19.92 -8.29
N LYS A 53 -62.54 20.33 -9.55
CA LYS A 53 -61.28 20.09 -10.25
C LYS A 53 -60.09 20.76 -9.54
N ASN A 54 -60.23 22.01 -9.13
CA ASN A 54 -59.17 22.75 -8.43
C ASN A 54 -58.84 22.11 -7.07
N VAL A 55 -59.86 21.65 -6.33
CA VAL A 55 -59.66 20.92 -5.06
C VAL A 55 -58.94 19.60 -5.29
N CYS A 56 -59.34 18.81 -6.30
CA CYS A 56 -58.65 17.56 -6.63
C CYS A 56 -57.20 17.78 -7.06
N VAL A 57 -56.91 18.81 -7.86
CA VAL A 57 -55.54 19.15 -8.25
C VAL A 57 -54.71 19.57 -7.04
N GLY A 58 -55.24 20.43 -6.17
CA GLY A 58 -54.56 20.86 -4.93
C GLY A 58 -54.27 19.69 -3.98
N LEU A 59 -55.24 18.80 -3.76
CA LEU A 59 -55.06 17.62 -2.92
C LEU A 59 -54.07 16.62 -3.53
N GLY A 60 -54.21 16.31 -4.84
CA GLY A 60 -53.33 15.38 -5.53
C GLY A 60 -51.88 15.85 -5.56
N THR A 61 -51.66 17.13 -5.87
CA THR A 61 -50.32 17.75 -5.83
C THR A 61 -49.75 17.82 -4.41
N GLY A 62 -50.55 18.15 -3.40
CA GLY A 62 -50.14 18.15 -1.99
C GLY A 62 -49.70 16.76 -1.52
N ILE A 63 -50.49 15.72 -1.80
CA ILE A 63 -50.17 14.33 -1.43
C ILE A 63 -48.87 13.88 -2.10
N VAL A 64 -48.70 14.13 -3.39
CA VAL A 64 -47.50 13.72 -4.13
C VAL A 64 -46.26 14.48 -3.65
N THR A 65 -46.36 15.80 -3.48
CA THR A 65 -45.22 16.63 -3.04
C THR A 65 -44.78 16.28 -1.62
N SER A 66 -45.71 16.13 -0.68
CA SER A 66 -45.38 15.69 0.69
C SER A 66 -44.74 14.31 0.72
N ALA A 67 -45.29 13.34 -0.02
CA ALA A 67 -44.74 11.99 -0.09
C ALA A 67 -43.31 11.97 -0.68
N LEU A 68 -43.06 12.75 -1.74
CA LEU A 68 -41.73 12.89 -2.34
C LEU A 68 -40.73 13.54 -1.39
N VAL A 69 -41.12 14.60 -0.68
CA VAL A 69 -40.28 15.26 0.33
C VAL A 69 -39.93 14.29 1.47
N SER A 70 -40.91 13.51 1.96
CA SER A 70 -40.66 12.49 2.99
C SER A 70 -39.66 11.42 2.52
N LEU A 71 -39.80 10.89 1.29
CA LEU A 71 -38.82 9.95 0.73
C LEU A 71 -37.42 10.55 0.63
N TYR A 72 -37.34 11.80 0.19
CA TYR A 72 -36.08 12.49 0.01
C TYR A 72 -35.36 12.72 1.36
N ILE A 73 -36.09 13.18 2.38
CA ILE A 73 -35.56 13.35 3.73
C ILE A 73 -35.08 12.03 4.32
N ASP A 74 -35.88 10.96 4.21
CA ASP A 74 -35.52 9.64 4.73
C ASP A 74 -34.26 9.08 4.03
N ALA A 75 -34.16 9.25 2.71
CA ALA A 75 -32.97 8.84 1.95
C ALA A 75 -31.71 9.61 2.38
N ILE A 76 -31.82 10.93 2.61
CA ILE A 76 -30.72 11.74 3.14
C ILE A 76 -30.36 11.29 4.56
N ASN A 77 -31.34 11.16 5.45
CA ASN A 77 -31.14 10.78 6.84
C ASN A 77 -30.43 9.43 6.94
N LYS A 78 -30.88 8.43 6.17
CA LYS A 78 -30.24 7.11 6.12
C LYS A 78 -28.79 7.18 5.62
N LYS A 79 -28.51 8.02 4.61
CA LYS A 79 -27.14 8.25 4.14
C LYS A 79 -26.28 8.91 5.21
N VAL A 80 -26.81 9.92 5.90
CA VAL A 80 -26.14 10.63 6.99
C VAL A 80 -25.87 9.68 8.16
N GLU A 81 -26.84 8.88 8.56
CA GLU A 81 -26.71 7.88 9.62
C GLU A 81 -25.65 6.83 9.27
N LYS A 82 -25.68 6.28 8.05
CA LYS A 82 -24.65 5.35 7.57
C LYS A 82 -23.25 6.00 7.60
N ASN A 83 -23.13 7.26 7.20
CA ASN A 83 -21.87 7.99 7.24
C ASN A 83 -21.39 8.22 8.69
N LYS A 84 -22.29 8.58 9.61
CA LYS A 84 -21.98 8.74 11.03
C LYS A 84 -21.50 7.42 11.64
N LEU A 85 -22.19 6.32 11.34
CA LEU A 85 -21.81 4.99 11.81
C LEU A 85 -20.44 4.56 11.27
N PHE A 86 -20.17 4.84 9.98
CA PHE A 86 -18.86 4.58 9.38
C PHE A 86 -17.74 5.42 10.01
N GLN A 87 -17.99 6.71 10.26
CA GLN A 87 -17.03 7.58 10.94
C GLN A 87 -16.78 7.12 12.38
N TYR A 88 -17.82 6.73 13.11
CA TYR A 88 -17.73 6.17 14.46
C TYR A 88 -16.90 4.89 14.46
N LYS A 89 -17.19 3.94 13.56
CA LYS A 89 -16.41 2.71 13.38
C LYS A 89 -14.94 3.04 13.15
N ASN A 90 -14.63 3.94 12.21
CA ASN A 90 -13.24 4.31 11.91
C ASN A 90 -12.54 5.01 13.09
N MET A 91 -13.25 5.86 13.83
CA MET A 91 -12.69 6.54 14.99
C MET A 91 -12.27 5.54 16.08
N LEU A 92 -13.06 4.50 16.30
CA LEU A 92 -12.75 3.44 17.26
C LEU A 92 -11.67 2.48 16.76
N LEU A 93 -11.71 2.13 15.47
CA LEU A 93 -10.89 1.06 14.90
C LEU A 93 -9.53 1.53 14.37
N ASN A 94 -9.37 2.80 13.98
CA ASN A 94 -8.11 3.31 13.45
C ASN A 94 -6.94 3.24 14.45
N PRO A 95 -7.09 3.60 15.73
CA PRO A 95 -6.02 3.44 16.71
C PRO A 95 -5.57 1.98 16.83
N LEU A 96 -6.53 1.06 16.94
CA LEU A 96 -6.27 -0.38 16.99
C LEU A 96 -5.57 -0.87 15.72
N TYR A 97 -6.04 -0.46 14.54
CA TYR A 97 -5.42 -0.80 13.26
C TYR A 97 -3.96 -0.32 13.19
N ASN A 98 -3.68 0.91 13.63
CA ASN A 98 -2.32 1.45 13.61
C ASN A 98 -1.39 0.67 14.57
N ALA A 99 -1.89 0.29 15.75
CA ALA A 99 -1.15 -0.55 16.68
C ALA A 99 -0.84 -1.94 16.09
N ILE A 100 -1.84 -2.57 15.45
CA ILE A 100 -1.66 -3.84 14.73
C ILE A 100 -0.64 -3.68 13.61
N LYS A 101 -0.79 -2.68 12.73
CA LYS A 101 0.11 -2.45 11.61
C LYS A 101 1.57 -2.32 12.08
N SER A 102 1.81 -1.46 13.07
CA SER A 102 3.16 -1.22 13.58
C SER A 102 3.80 -2.50 14.14
N LEU A 103 3.09 -3.21 15.01
CA LEU A 103 3.60 -4.45 15.60
C LEU A 103 3.78 -5.55 14.55
N TYR A 104 2.79 -5.71 13.68
CA TYR A 104 2.78 -6.71 12.61
C TYR A 104 3.97 -6.57 11.66
N ILE A 105 4.28 -5.35 11.22
CA ILE A 105 5.42 -5.11 10.32
C ILE A 105 6.73 -5.53 10.99
N HIS A 106 6.95 -5.14 12.24
CA HIS A 106 8.16 -5.51 12.98
C HIS A 106 8.26 -7.02 13.18
N ILE A 107 7.19 -7.69 13.62
CA ILE A 107 7.19 -9.14 13.80
C ILE A 107 7.44 -9.85 12.46
N SER A 108 6.73 -9.45 11.41
CA SER A 108 6.76 -10.15 10.12
C SER A 108 8.09 -9.99 9.41
N ILE A 109 8.69 -8.80 9.45
CA ILE A 109 10.03 -8.60 8.89
C ILE A 109 11.03 -9.46 9.65
N ASN A 110 11.09 -9.33 10.98
CA ASN A 110 12.10 -10.04 11.77
C ASN A 110 12.02 -11.56 11.61
N ILE A 111 10.82 -12.14 11.72
CA ILE A 111 10.62 -13.59 11.55
C ILE A 111 11.00 -14.03 10.15
N ASN A 112 10.48 -13.34 9.12
CA ASN A 112 10.67 -13.80 7.77
C ASN A 112 12.09 -13.54 7.25
N GLU A 113 12.78 -12.51 7.73
CA GLU A 113 14.22 -12.34 7.50
C GLU A 113 15.01 -13.49 8.09
N TYR A 114 14.70 -13.89 9.34
CA TYR A 114 15.34 -15.07 9.94
C TYR A 114 15.07 -16.33 9.12
N ARG A 115 13.82 -16.56 8.70
CA ARG A 115 13.46 -17.70 7.84
C ARG A 115 14.20 -17.68 6.51
N VAL A 116 14.29 -16.52 5.86
CA VAL A 116 15.02 -16.35 4.60
C VAL A 116 16.49 -16.69 4.79
N ARG A 117 17.16 -16.13 5.81
CA ARG A 117 18.59 -16.36 6.10
C ARG A 117 18.92 -17.79 6.51
N GLU A 118 17.96 -18.54 7.03
CA GLU A 118 18.09 -19.96 7.36
C GLU A 118 17.47 -20.86 6.28
N GLU A 119 17.16 -20.29 5.10
CA GLU A 119 16.60 -20.98 3.93
C GLU A 119 15.31 -21.78 4.20
N ILE A 120 14.54 -21.35 5.22
CA ILE A 120 13.26 -21.93 5.58
C ILE A 120 12.19 -21.45 4.59
N SER A 121 11.62 -22.39 3.84
CA SER A 121 10.62 -22.10 2.82
C SER A 121 9.34 -21.45 3.39
N GLY A 122 8.76 -20.52 2.61
CA GLY A 122 7.47 -19.90 2.90
C GLY A 122 7.52 -18.74 3.90
N TYR A 123 6.53 -17.84 3.79
CA TYR A 123 6.39 -16.67 4.65
C TYR A 123 5.28 -16.85 5.68
N LEU A 124 5.51 -16.38 6.89
CA LEU A 124 4.51 -16.24 7.94
C LEU A 124 3.93 -14.82 7.89
N LEU A 125 2.78 -14.66 7.23
CA LEU A 125 2.11 -13.38 7.02
C LEU A 125 0.64 -13.46 7.47
N LEU A 126 0.12 -12.36 8.03
CA LEU A 126 -1.28 -12.22 8.39
C LEU A 126 -2.07 -11.56 7.24
N PRO A 127 -3.40 -11.78 7.17
CA PRO A 127 -4.16 -12.78 7.92
C PRO A 127 -3.84 -14.22 7.46
N MET A 128 -3.93 -15.17 8.38
CA MET A 128 -3.71 -16.60 8.16
C MET A 128 -5.01 -17.38 8.29
N GLU A 129 -5.29 -18.27 7.33
CA GLU A 129 -6.41 -19.22 7.45
C GLU A 129 -6.12 -20.35 8.44
N LYS A 130 -4.86 -20.79 8.50
CA LYS A 130 -4.37 -21.82 9.42
C LYS A 130 -3.16 -21.30 10.18
N THR A 131 -3.16 -21.51 11.49
CA THR A 131 -2.10 -21.05 12.40
C THR A 131 -1.16 -22.18 12.84
N GLU A 132 -1.31 -23.37 12.26
CA GLU A 132 -0.50 -24.55 12.54
C GLU A 132 0.98 -24.31 12.20
N ASP A 133 1.28 -23.79 11.00
CA ASP A 133 2.64 -23.52 10.56
C ASP A 133 3.37 -22.52 11.46
N LEU A 134 2.67 -21.45 11.86
CA LEU A 134 3.16 -20.47 12.83
C LEU A 134 3.47 -21.15 14.17
N SER A 135 2.54 -21.97 14.66
CA SER A 135 2.66 -22.62 15.97
C SER A 135 3.78 -23.66 15.97
N ASN A 136 3.89 -24.47 14.93
CA ASN A 136 4.94 -25.47 14.78
C ASN A 136 6.32 -24.80 14.75
N PHE A 137 6.48 -23.75 13.94
CA PHE A 137 7.73 -22.99 13.86
C PHE A 137 8.14 -22.38 15.20
N LEU A 138 7.21 -21.70 15.90
CA LEU A 138 7.55 -21.08 17.19
C LEU A 138 7.74 -22.10 18.32
N ASN A 139 7.04 -23.24 18.29
CA ASN A 139 7.26 -24.34 19.24
C ASN A 139 8.63 -24.98 19.06
N GLU A 140 9.08 -25.14 17.82
CA GLU A 140 10.44 -25.60 17.52
C GLU A 140 11.47 -24.65 18.11
N LEU A 141 11.32 -23.33 17.89
CA LEU A 141 12.22 -22.33 18.47
C LEU A 141 12.23 -22.37 20.00
N MET A 142 11.07 -22.53 20.65
CA MET A 142 11.01 -22.66 22.12
C MET A 142 11.73 -23.90 22.67
N SER A 143 11.86 -24.96 21.87
CA SER A 143 12.55 -26.19 22.29
C SER A 143 14.07 -26.04 22.38
N TYR A 144 14.60 -24.97 21.80
CA TYR A 144 16.03 -24.75 21.74
C TYR A 144 16.61 -24.26 23.06
N LYS A 145 17.80 -24.77 23.40
CA LYS A 145 18.62 -24.30 24.52
C LYS A 145 19.70 -23.37 24.00
N LEU A 146 19.75 -22.14 24.50
CA LEU A 146 20.72 -21.13 24.06
C LEU A 146 22.17 -21.55 24.37
N GLU A 147 22.39 -22.22 25.50
CA GLU A 147 23.71 -22.68 25.96
C GLU A 147 24.39 -23.67 24.99
N ASP A 148 23.59 -24.44 24.25
CA ASP A 148 24.07 -25.47 23.33
C ASP A 148 24.32 -24.91 21.91
N MET A 149 24.04 -23.63 21.67
CA MET A 149 24.13 -23.02 20.34
C MET A 149 25.48 -22.38 20.04
N VAL A 150 25.83 -22.39 18.75
CA VAL A 150 26.88 -21.52 18.22
C VAL A 150 26.48 -20.06 18.39
N GLU A 151 27.41 -19.23 18.88
CA GLU A 151 27.18 -17.80 19.20
C GLU A 151 26.54 -17.02 18.04
N GLU A 152 26.90 -17.34 16.80
CA GLU A 152 26.33 -16.72 15.60
C GLU A 152 24.83 -17.01 15.44
N LYS A 153 24.40 -18.26 15.64
CA LYS A 153 22.98 -18.65 15.57
C LYS A 153 22.18 -18.03 16.71
N GLN A 154 22.79 -17.96 17.91
CA GLN A 154 22.20 -17.27 19.06
C GLN A 154 21.97 -15.78 18.74
N LYS A 155 22.94 -15.08 18.17
CA LYS A 155 22.80 -13.67 17.75
C LYS A 155 21.68 -13.47 16.74
N LYS A 156 21.57 -14.34 15.72
CA LYS A 156 20.47 -14.28 14.74
C LYS A 156 19.09 -14.40 15.40
N LEU A 157 18.94 -15.34 16.34
CA LEU A 157 17.69 -15.55 17.08
C LEU A 157 17.35 -14.38 18.01
N VAL A 158 18.33 -13.86 18.74
CA VAL A 158 18.13 -12.69 19.61
C VAL A 158 17.74 -11.45 18.78
N ASN A 159 18.38 -11.24 17.63
CA ASN A 159 18.03 -10.16 16.70
C ASN A 159 16.60 -10.31 16.16
N MET A 160 16.18 -11.53 15.80
CA MET A 160 14.80 -11.81 15.39
C MET A 160 13.78 -11.40 16.48
N LEU A 161 14.10 -11.69 17.75
CA LEU A 161 13.22 -11.38 18.89
C LEU A 161 13.33 -9.93 19.36
N CYS A 162 14.22 -9.12 18.79
CA CYS A 162 14.44 -7.73 19.18
C CYS A 162 13.31 -6.82 18.66
N ILE A 163 12.18 -6.85 19.35
CA ILE A 163 11.00 -6.03 19.06
C ILE A 163 10.69 -5.19 20.28
N SER A 164 10.51 -3.88 20.09
CA SER A 164 10.24 -2.96 21.19
C SER A 164 8.96 -3.32 21.93
N GLU A 165 9.04 -3.38 23.26
CA GLU A 165 7.89 -3.56 24.17
C GLU A 165 6.76 -2.55 23.94
N ILE A 166 7.11 -1.35 23.46
CA ILE A 166 6.16 -0.26 23.22
C ILE A 166 5.07 -0.73 22.25
N TYR A 167 5.44 -1.44 21.18
CA TYR A 167 4.47 -1.93 20.19
C TYR A 167 3.51 -2.96 20.77
N TYR A 168 4.01 -3.85 21.62
CA TYR A 168 3.19 -4.85 22.30
C TYR A 168 2.20 -4.19 23.28
N ARG A 169 2.70 -3.27 24.11
CA ARG A 169 1.90 -2.55 25.10
C ARG A 169 0.82 -1.69 24.43
N GLU A 170 1.17 -1.02 23.32
CA GLU A 170 0.23 -0.22 22.55
C GLU A 170 -0.93 -1.08 22.01
N LEU A 171 -0.64 -2.22 21.38
CA LEU A 171 -1.69 -3.12 20.90
C LEU A 171 -2.60 -3.62 22.04
N ILE A 172 -2.01 -4.06 23.16
CA ILE A 172 -2.78 -4.52 24.33
C ILE A 172 -3.70 -3.40 24.83
N SER A 173 -3.17 -2.17 24.94
CA SER A 173 -3.90 -1.00 25.41
C SER A 173 -5.09 -0.69 24.48
N GLN A 174 -4.83 -0.56 23.18
CA GLN A 174 -5.88 -0.26 22.20
C GLN A 174 -6.94 -1.36 22.12
N PHE A 175 -6.53 -2.62 22.27
CA PHE A 175 -7.47 -3.74 22.28
C PHE A 175 -8.36 -3.76 23.54
N ARG A 176 -7.76 -3.55 24.72
CA ARG A 176 -8.52 -3.47 25.99
C ARG A 176 -9.42 -2.25 26.05
N GLY A 177 -9.02 -1.14 25.42
CA GLY A 177 -9.82 0.08 25.32
C GLY A 177 -10.97 0.01 24.31
N LEU A 178 -11.09 -1.08 23.54
CA LEU A 178 -12.12 -1.20 22.52
C LEU A 178 -13.52 -1.38 23.15
N PRO A 179 -14.51 -0.52 22.84
CA PRO A 179 -15.85 -0.60 23.43
C PRO A 179 -16.68 -1.71 22.75
N LEU A 180 -16.36 -2.97 23.02
CA LEU A 180 -16.98 -4.15 22.41
C LEU A 180 -18.50 -4.17 22.57
N ASP A 181 -19.02 -3.74 23.71
CA ASP A 181 -20.46 -3.69 23.97
C ASP A 181 -21.16 -2.67 23.06
N SER A 182 -20.55 -1.50 22.85
CA SER A 182 -21.06 -0.48 21.92
C SER A 182 -20.99 -0.98 20.47
N LEU A 183 -19.92 -1.67 20.08
CA LEU A 183 -19.81 -2.26 18.74
C LEU A 183 -20.90 -3.30 18.49
N LEU A 184 -21.24 -4.11 19.49
CA LEU A 184 -22.31 -5.10 19.41
C LEU A 184 -23.69 -4.41 19.33
N TYR A 185 -23.95 -3.42 20.19
CA TYR A 185 -25.22 -2.69 20.23
C TYR A 185 -25.52 -1.97 18.91
N GLU A 186 -24.50 -1.34 18.31
CA GLU A 186 -24.59 -0.66 17.02
C GLU A 186 -24.58 -1.63 15.81
N ASN A 187 -24.63 -2.95 16.05
CA ASN A 187 -24.56 -4.00 15.03
C ASN A 187 -23.33 -3.90 14.11
N LEU A 188 -22.20 -3.40 14.63
CA LEU A 188 -20.93 -3.31 13.92
C LEU A 188 -20.14 -4.62 13.93
N ILE A 189 -20.41 -5.49 14.92
CA ILE A 189 -19.88 -6.85 15.04
C ILE A 189 -21.02 -7.81 15.35
N SER A 190 -20.89 -9.08 14.97
CA SER A 190 -21.88 -10.09 15.35
C SER A 190 -21.70 -10.54 16.81
N HIS A 191 -22.71 -11.24 17.34
CA HIS A 191 -22.61 -11.87 18.66
C HIS A 191 -21.49 -12.93 18.73
N GLU A 192 -21.21 -13.61 17.61
CA GLU A 192 -20.12 -14.58 17.53
C GLU A 192 -18.76 -13.86 17.59
N ASP A 193 -18.61 -12.79 16.83
CA ASP A 193 -17.41 -11.95 16.83
C ASP A 193 -17.15 -11.34 18.20
N TYR A 194 -18.20 -10.86 18.87
CA TYR A 194 -18.11 -10.37 20.24
C TYR A 194 -17.58 -11.45 21.20
N LYS A 195 -18.10 -12.69 21.13
CA LYS A 195 -17.62 -13.80 21.96
C LYS A 195 -16.16 -14.13 21.66
N LYS A 196 -15.75 -14.04 20.39
CA LYS A 196 -14.34 -14.17 20.01
C LYS A 196 -13.54 -13.04 20.70
N LEU A 197 -13.80 -11.78 20.38
CA LEU A 197 -12.98 -10.68 20.91
C LEU A 197 -12.98 -10.57 22.45
N LYS A 198 -14.08 -10.95 23.13
CA LYS A 198 -14.17 -10.90 24.60
C LYS A 198 -13.29 -11.93 25.32
N ASN A 199 -12.74 -12.93 24.63
CA ASN A 199 -11.80 -13.85 25.25
C ASN A 199 -10.39 -13.22 25.30
N PHE A 200 -10.06 -12.63 26.45
CA PHE A 200 -8.78 -11.97 26.74
C PHE A 200 -7.64 -12.91 27.16
N SER A 201 -7.80 -14.25 27.08
CA SER A 201 -6.78 -15.20 27.53
C SER A 201 -5.39 -14.95 26.93
N LEU A 202 -5.31 -14.80 25.60
CA LEU A 202 -4.05 -14.51 24.89
C LEU A 202 -3.46 -13.16 25.31
N ILE A 203 -4.27 -12.11 25.34
CA ILE A 203 -3.82 -10.77 25.77
C ILE A 203 -3.30 -10.78 27.20
N ASN A 204 -3.96 -11.50 28.10
CA ASN A 204 -3.55 -11.61 29.49
C ASN A 204 -2.25 -12.42 29.63
N LEU A 205 -2.09 -13.49 28.84
CA LEU A 205 -0.83 -14.23 28.75
C LEU A 205 0.31 -13.32 28.27
N CYS A 206 0.12 -12.62 27.16
CA CYS A 206 1.13 -11.71 26.60
C CYS A 206 1.49 -10.58 27.59
N MET A 207 0.50 -10.02 28.28
CA MET A 207 0.75 -8.99 29.29
C MET A 207 1.54 -9.55 30.49
N GLY A 208 1.21 -10.78 30.94
CA GLY A 208 1.98 -11.47 31.98
C GLY A 208 3.44 -11.71 31.56
N ASN A 209 3.66 -12.11 30.31
CA ASN A 209 5.01 -12.31 29.77
C ASN A 209 5.80 -10.99 29.70
N LEU A 210 5.18 -9.91 29.24
CA LEU A 210 5.80 -8.57 29.24
C LEU A 210 6.21 -8.12 30.64
N THR A 211 5.36 -8.34 31.64
CA THR A 211 5.68 -7.99 33.03
C THR A 211 6.88 -8.78 33.53
N LYS A 212 6.90 -10.10 33.29
CA LYS A 212 8.04 -10.96 33.66
C LYS A 212 9.33 -10.55 32.97
N ILE A 213 9.29 -10.27 31.67
CA ILE A 213 10.47 -9.82 30.92
C ILE A 213 11.03 -8.52 31.52
N SER A 214 10.17 -7.63 32.03
CA SER A 214 10.59 -6.38 32.66
C SER A 214 11.05 -6.50 34.13
N GLU A 215 10.96 -7.68 34.74
CA GLU A 215 11.42 -7.92 36.12
C GLU A 215 12.92 -8.24 36.13
N ASP A 216 13.67 -7.61 37.05
CA ASP A 216 15.10 -7.89 37.22
C ASP A 216 15.30 -9.33 37.73
N GLY A 217 16.16 -10.10 37.05
CA GLY A 217 16.59 -11.43 37.50
C GLY A 217 16.04 -12.64 36.72
N VAL A 218 15.37 -12.42 35.60
CA VAL A 218 15.01 -13.50 34.66
C VAL A 218 16.27 -14.04 33.96
N SER A 219 16.39 -15.36 33.84
CA SER A 219 17.50 -15.98 33.11
C SER A 219 17.40 -15.69 31.61
N GLU A 220 18.53 -15.63 30.89
CA GLU A 220 18.52 -15.39 29.43
C GLU A 220 17.67 -16.41 28.66
N GLN A 221 17.68 -17.67 29.11
CA GLN A 221 16.88 -18.74 28.53
C GLN A 221 15.38 -18.53 28.78
N ASP A 222 14.98 -18.13 29.99
CA ASP A 222 13.57 -17.87 30.31
C ASP A 222 13.07 -16.63 29.55
N GLU A 223 13.89 -15.57 29.46
CA GLU A 223 13.56 -14.37 28.71
C GLU A 223 13.35 -14.69 27.21
N TYR A 224 14.20 -15.54 26.64
CA TYR A 224 14.06 -16.03 25.26
C TYR A 224 12.72 -16.75 25.03
N VAL A 225 12.37 -17.71 25.89
CA VAL A 225 11.09 -18.43 25.79
C VAL A 225 9.91 -17.48 25.95
N LEU A 226 9.97 -16.55 26.91
CA LEU A 226 8.91 -15.56 27.13
C LEU A 226 8.71 -14.64 25.93
N LYS A 227 9.80 -14.23 25.25
CA LYS A 227 9.74 -13.42 24.01
C LYS A 227 9.10 -14.17 22.85
N ILE A 228 9.41 -15.47 22.68
CA ILE A 228 8.76 -16.29 21.64
C ILE A 228 7.27 -16.45 21.93
N GLN A 229 6.91 -16.75 23.18
CA GLN A 229 5.50 -16.85 23.59
C GLN A 229 4.74 -15.53 23.41
N LEU A 230 5.39 -14.40 23.70
CA LEU A 230 4.84 -13.07 23.48
C LEU A 230 4.54 -12.84 22.01
N LEU A 231 5.50 -13.12 21.14
CA LEU A 231 5.36 -13.01 19.68
C LEU A 231 4.26 -13.94 19.15
N HIS A 232 4.22 -15.19 19.61
CA HIS A 232 3.21 -16.18 19.23
C HIS A 232 1.80 -15.70 19.58
N GLY A 233 1.58 -15.34 20.84
CA GLY A 233 0.28 -14.91 21.34
C GLY A 233 -0.20 -13.64 20.64
N MET A 234 0.72 -12.71 20.34
CA MET A 234 0.41 -11.47 19.64
C MET A 234 0.04 -11.69 18.19
N MET A 235 0.76 -12.55 17.46
CA MET A 235 0.40 -12.91 16.08
C MET A 235 -0.98 -13.58 16.02
N LEU A 236 -1.28 -14.51 16.92
CA LEU A 236 -2.59 -15.16 17.00
C LEU A 236 -3.70 -14.16 17.33
N GLN A 237 -3.46 -13.27 18.28
CA GLN A 237 -4.44 -12.25 18.66
C GLN A 237 -4.67 -11.24 17.54
N MET A 238 -3.62 -10.80 16.83
CA MET A 238 -3.76 -9.96 15.65
C MET A 238 -4.57 -10.67 14.57
N ASN A 239 -4.27 -11.93 14.27
CA ASN A 239 -5.01 -12.72 13.28
C ASN A 239 -6.51 -12.74 13.59
N ARG A 240 -6.84 -13.03 14.84
CA ARG A 240 -8.22 -13.05 15.34
C ARG A 240 -8.93 -11.70 15.18
N ILE A 241 -8.24 -10.59 15.42
CA ILE A 241 -8.82 -9.25 15.22
C ILE A 241 -9.07 -9.02 13.73
N LEU A 242 -8.15 -9.41 12.86
CA LEU A 242 -8.28 -9.25 11.41
C LEU A 242 -9.42 -10.11 10.82
N GLU A 243 -9.65 -11.30 11.37
CA GLU A 243 -10.81 -12.14 11.01
C GLU A 243 -12.15 -11.42 11.29
N VAL A 244 -12.24 -10.71 12.42
CA VAL A 244 -13.46 -9.96 12.79
C VAL A 244 -13.60 -8.66 12.00
N PHE A 245 -12.50 -8.04 11.59
CA PHE A 245 -12.50 -6.77 10.87
C PHE A 245 -11.84 -6.89 9.48
N PRO A 246 -12.59 -7.34 8.45
CA PRO A 246 -12.09 -7.49 7.08
C PRO A 246 -11.48 -6.22 6.49
N ASP A 247 -12.03 -5.04 6.83
CA ASP A 247 -11.49 -3.74 6.39
C ASP A 247 -10.05 -3.49 6.89
N MET A 248 -9.69 -4.05 8.05
CA MET A 248 -8.31 -4.02 8.55
C MET A 248 -7.47 -5.09 7.85
N ALA A 249 -8.02 -6.30 7.69
CA ALA A 249 -7.34 -7.40 7.01
C ALA A 249 -6.87 -7.00 5.61
N SER A 250 -7.73 -6.34 4.82
CA SER A 250 -7.37 -5.86 3.48
C SER A 250 -6.24 -4.84 3.49
N LYS A 251 -6.18 -3.99 4.52
CA LYS A 251 -5.09 -3.00 4.65
C LYS A 251 -3.79 -3.68 5.05
N ILE A 252 -3.82 -4.64 5.97
CA ILE A 252 -2.65 -5.44 6.34
C ILE A 252 -2.14 -6.23 5.13
N ASP A 253 -3.03 -6.80 4.33
CA ASP A 253 -2.64 -7.55 3.13
C ASP A 253 -1.92 -6.67 2.09
N SER A 254 -2.27 -5.38 2.01
CA SER A 254 -1.51 -4.44 1.19
C SER A 254 -0.06 -4.23 1.66
N GLU A 255 0.19 -4.32 2.98
CA GLU A 255 1.55 -4.25 3.54
C GLU A 255 2.35 -5.53 3.23
N ASN A 256 1.69 -6.69 3.09
CA ASN A 256 2.35 -7.95 2.74
C ASN A 256 3.11 -7.87 1.41
N SER A 257 2.59 -7.11 0.45
CA SER A 257 3.27 -6.91 -0.84
C SER A 257 4.60 -6.18 -0.66
N TRP A 258 4.64 -5.16 0.20
CA TRP A 258 5.87 -4.43 0.51
C TRP A 258 6.86 -5.31 1.29
N ILE A 259 6.38 -6.07 2.29
CA ILE A 259 7.20 -7.01 3.08
C ILE A 259 7.86 -8.05 2.17
N LYS A 260 7.08 -8.70 1.29
CA LYS A 260 7.62 -9.71 0.34
C LYS A 260 8.70 -9.13 -0.56
N ASN A 261 8.50 -7.92 -1.08
CA ASN A 261 9.49 -7.28 -1.94
C ASN A 261 10.81 -6.99 -1.19
N ASN A 262 10.75 -6.49 0.04
CA ASN A 262 11.95 -6.29 0.85
C ASN A 262 12.67 -7.62 1.14
N LEU A 263 11.92 -8.67 1.48
CA LEU A 263 12.50 -9.99 1.76
C LEU A 263 13.13 -10.62 0.52
N ALA A 264 12.54 -10.40 -0.67
CA ALA A 264 13.12 -10.84 -1.94
C ALA A 264 14.45 -10.12 -2.24
N GLU A 265 14.54 -8.83 -1.91
CA GLU A 265 15.79 -8.07 -2.03
C GLU A 265 16.87 -8.60 -1.09
N ILE A 266 16.50 -8.94 0.16
CA ILE A 266 17.42 -9.57 1.13
C ILE A 266 17.89 -10.93 0.62
N TYR A 267 16.98 -11.79 0.18
CA TYR A 267 17.31 -13.10 -0.39
C TYR A 267 18.28 -12.96 -1.57
N TYR A 268 17.98 -12.08 -2.52
CA TYR A 268 18.81 -11.88 -3.69
C TYR A 268 20.22 -11.40 -3.31
N ASN A 269 20.33 -10.39 -2.45
CA ASN A 269 21.61 -9.74 -2.15
C ASN A 269 22.48 -10.52 -1.15
N GLU A 270 21.89 -11.24 -0.20
CA GLU A 270 22.62 -11.93 0.86
C GLU A 270 22.81 -13.43 0.59
N ILE A 271 21.89 -14.07 -0.13
CA ILE A 271 21.86 -15.53 -0.30
C ILE A 271 22.17 -15.91 -1.75
N TYR A 272 21.34 -15.46 -2.69
CA TYR A 272 21.48 -15.87 -4.10
C TYR A 272 22.83 -15.49 -4.70
N THR A 273 23.29 -14.25 -4.52
CA THR A 273 24.60 -13.76 -4.99
C THR A 273 25.80 -14.52 -4.43
N ASN A 274 25.62 -15.24 -3.31
CA ASN A 274 26.66 -16.06 -2.68
C ASN A 274 26.46 -17.57 -2.95
N SER A 275 25.45 -17.96 -3.73
CA SER A 275 25.15 -19.35 -4.05
C SER A 275 26.03 -19.87 -5.18
N GLU A 276 26.29 -21.19 -5.18
CA GLU A 276 27.02 -21.86 -6.27
C GLU A 276 26.32 -21.67 -7.62
N GLU A 277 24.98 -21.76 -7.63
CA GLU A 277 24.14 -21.54 -8.82
C GLU A 277 24.41 -20.18 -9.48
N TYR A 278 24.50 -19.10 -8.69
CA TYR A 278 24.82 -17.77 -9.22
C TYR A 278 26.24 -17.70 -9.81
N PHE A 279 27.22 -18.35 -9.18
CA PHE A 279 28.58 -18.40 -9.70
C PHE A 279 28.66 -19.18 -11.01
N GLU A 280 27.95 -20.30 -11.12
CA GLU A 280 27.85 -21.09 -12.35
C GLU A 280 27.20 -20.28 -13.48
N GLU A 281 26.06 -19.64 -13.23
CA GLU A 281 25.39 -18.78 -14.22
C GLU A 281 26.30 -17.63 -14.68
N MET A 282 27.02 -17.01 -13.75
CA MET A 282 27.98 -15.95 -14.07
C MET A 282 29.16 -16.48 -14.88
N MET A 283 29.68 -17.67 -14.58
CA MET A 283 30.75 -18.31 -15.35
C MET A 283 30.28 -18.64 -16.77
N GLU A 284 29.11 -19.26 -16.94
CA GLU A 284 28.54 -19.54 -18.25
C GLU A 284 28.36 -18.26 -19.08
N LYS A 285 27.88 -17.19 -18.43
CA LYS A 285 27.74 -15.89 -19.07
C LYS A 285 29.08 -15.30 -19.48
N MET A 286 30.10 -15.36 -18.62
CA MET A 286 31.46 -14.91 -18.95
C MET A 286 32.05 -15.73 -20.10
N GLU A 287 31.86 -17.05 -20.12
CA GLU A 287 32.31 -17.91 -21.22
C GLU A 287 31.59 -17.59 -22.53
N ALA A 288 30.28 -17.35 -22.48
CA ALA A 288 29.49 -16.95 -23.64
C ALA A 288 29.91 -15.58 -24.17
N GLU A 289 30.12 -14.60 -23.28
CA GLU A 289 30.67 -13.28 -23.62
C GLU A 289 32.07 -13.41 -24.23
N GLN A 290 32.95 -14.23 -23.64
CA GLN A 290 34.29 -14.46 -24.16
C GLN A 290 34.27 -15.10 -25.56
N LYS A 291 33.39 -16.09 -25.79
CA LYS A 291 33.20 -16.69 -27.12
C LYS A 291 32.66 -15.66 -28.12
N TYR A 292 31.69 -14.85 -27.72
CA TYR A 292 31.13 -13.79 -28.54
C TYR A 292 32.22 -12.80 -28.99
N TYR A 293 33.04 -12.29 -28.07
CA TYR A 293 34.13 -11.36 -28.40
C TYR A 293 35.28 -12.02 -29.17
N ALA A 294 35.57 -13.30 -28.95
CA ALA A 294 36.53 -14.04 -29.76
C ALA A 294 36.07 -14.22 -31.22
N GLU A 295 34.75 -14.32 -31.43
CA GLU A 295 34.12 -14.40 -32.76
C GLU A 295 33.92 -13.03 -33.42
N HIS A 296 33.88 -11.94 -32.63
CA HIS A 296 33.67 -10.55 -33.08
C HIS A 296 34.82 -9.61 -32.64
N PRO A 297 36.09 -9.90 -33.00
CA PRO A 297 37.25 -9.13 -32.55
C PRO A 297 37.20 -7.66 -33.02
N ASP A 298 36.58 -7.42 -34.18
CA ASP A 298 36.41 -6.09 -34.76
C ASP A 298 35.51 -5.18 -33.89
N GLU A 299 34.56 -5.71 -33.10
CA GLU A 299 33.75 -4.88 -32.18
C GLU A 299 34.59 -4.34 -31.01
N TRP A 300 35.64 -5.06 -30.62
CA TRP A 300 36.57 -4.67 -29.55
C TRP A 300 37.63 -3.67 -30.04
N GLU A 301 38.14 -3.85 -31.27
CA GLU A 301 39.06 -2.88 -31.90
C GLU A 301 38.34 -1.59 -32.34
N ASN A 302 37.10 -1.67 -32.83
CA ASN A 302 36.33 -0.48 -33.24
C ASN A 302 35.84 0.39 -32.05
N GLU A 303 35.73 -0.14 -30.83
CA GLU A 303 35.50 0.70 -29.63
C GLU A 303 36.71 1.59 -29.28
N ALA A 304 37.92 1.20 -29.71
CA ALA A 304 39.14 1.96 -29.47
C ALA A 304 39.54 2.90 -30.62
N GLU A 305 39.15 2.65 -31.87
CA GLU A 305 39.79 3.27 -33.05
C GLU A 305 38.97 4.22 -33.95
N GLU A 306 37.74 4.61 -33.62
CA GLU A 306 37.12 5.79 -34.28
C GLU A 306 36.65 6.85 -33.27
N GLU A 307 37.48 7.17 -32.27
CA GLU A 307 37.28 8.41 -31.52
C GLU A 307 37.54 9.60 -32.45
N THR A 308 36.47 10.14 -33.03
CA THR A 308 36.56 11.28 -33.94
C THR A 308 37.18 12.49 -33.23
N GLU A 309 37.78 13.41 -33.96
CA GLU A 309 38.30 14.65 -33.38
C GLU A 309 37.21 15.45 -32.62
N GLU A 310 35.93 15.28 -33.00
CA GLU A 310 34.79 15.84 -32.26
C GLU A 310 34.53 15.14 -30.92
N ASP A 311 34.72 13.82 -30.81
CA ASP A 311 34.57 13.06 -29.56
C ASP A 311 35.66 13.41 -28.54
N ARG A 312 36.90 13.60 -29.01
CA ARG A 312 38.02 14.09 -28.19
C ARG A 312 37.72 15.49 -27.64
N LEU A 313 37.21 16.38 -28.50
CA LEU A 313 36.81 17.73 -28.13
C LEU A 313 35.66 17.72 -27.11
N TYR A 314 34.65 16.87 -27.34
CA TYR A 314 33.53 16.68 -26.43
C TYR A 314 33.98 16.23 -25.04
N ARG A 315 34.81 15.18 -24.94
CA ARG A 315 35.34 14.71 -23.64
C ARG A 315 36.12 15.80 -22.91
N LYS A 316 36.94 16.58 -23.62
CA LYS A 316 37.74 17.66 -23.05
C LYS A 316 36.88 18.80 -22.50
N ILE A 317 35.82 19.17 -23.21
CA ILE A 317 34.84 20.15 -22.75
C ILE A 317 34.06 19.61 -21.54
N ASN A 318 33.62 18.35 -21.60
CA ASN A 318 32.89 17.72 -20.50
C ASN A 318 33.74 17.68 -19.22
N LYS A 319 34.98 17.21 -19.32
CA LYS A 319 35.93 17.18 -18.20
C LYS A 319 36.17 18.58 -17.63
N ALA A 320 36.25 19.60 -18.47
CA ALA A 320 36.38 20.99 -18.04
C ALA A 320 35.12 21.54 -17.35
N ILE A 321 33.92 21.14 -17.79
CA ILE A 321 32.64 21.45 -17.12
C ILE A 321 32.64 20.85 -15.71
N TRP A 322 32.97 19.56 -15.58
CA TRP A 322 33.04 18.85 -14.30
C TRP A 322 34.09 19.45 -13.36
N ALA A 323 35.24 19.88 -13.90
CA ALA A 323 36.31 20.52 -13.13
C ALA A 323 36.05 22.02 -12.84
N GLY A 324 34.99 22.61 -13.36
CA GLY A 324 34.72 24.05 -13.21
C GLY A 324 35.72 24.96 -13.93
N ASN A 325 36.47 24.45 -14.91
CA ASN A 325 37.60 25.15 -15.53
C ASN A 325 37.16 25.92 -16.79
N ALA A 326 36.85 27.22 -16.62
CA ALA A 326 36.40 28.08 -17.70
C ALA A 326 37.45 28.32 -18.79
N GLU A 327 38.72 28.49 -18.42
CA GLU A 327 39.80 28.76 -19.38
C GLU A 327 40.00 27.64 -20.38
N THR A 328 39.84 26.39 -19.95
CA THR A 328 39.95 25.23 -20.84
C THR A 328 38.81 25.20 -21.84
N ILE A 329 37.58 25.54 -21.41
CA ILE A 329 36.45 25.66 -22.33
C ILE A 329 36.68 26.81 -23.32
N LYS A 330 37.20 27.97 -22.87
CA LYS A 330 37.52 29.10 -23.75
C LYS A 330 38.50 28.70 -24.86
N LYS A 331 39.54 27.93 -24.53
CA LYS A 331 40.53 27.45 -25.50
C LYS A 331 39.95 26.45 -26.50
N CYS A 332 39.04 25.58 -26.06
CA CYS A 332 38.38 24.59 -26.91
C CYS A 332 37.20 25.21 -27.70
N PHE A 333 36.71 26.38 -27.29
CA PHE A 333 35.51 27.00 -27.85
C PHE A 333 35.58 27.25 -29.36
N PRO A 334 36.70 27.72 -29.94
CA PRO A 334 36.84 27.93 -31.38
C PRO A 334 36.72 26.64 -32.20
N GLU A 335 37.15 25.51 -31.64
CA GLU A 335 37.17 24.19 -32.30
C GLU A 335 35.77 23.55 -32.38
N ILE A 336 34.80 24.04 -31.59
CA ILE A 336 33.44 23.49 -31.58
C ILE A 336 32.74 23.71 -32.93
N ASN A 337 32.28 22.65 -33.58
CA ASN A 337 31.45 22.77 -34.76
C ASN A 337 30.10 23.45 -34.41
N LYS A 338 29.75 24.54 -35.12
CA LYS A 338 28.53 25.32 -34.85
C LYS A 338 27.26 24.51 -35.08
N ASP A 339 27.30 23.55 -35.99
CA ASP A 339 26.14 22.71 -36.35
C ASP A 339 25.99 21.50 -35.40
N ASN A 340 27.01 21.20 -34.59
CA ASN A 340 26.96 20.16 -33.57
C ASN A 340 26.24 20.67 -32.31
N LYS A 341 24.97 20.27 -32.18
CA LYS A 341 24.08 20.69 -31.07
C LYS A 341 24.37 19.98 -29.74
N GLN A 342 25.21 18.93 -29.73
CA GLN A 342 25.48 18.15 -28.52
C GLN A 342 26.26 18.98 -27.50
N ILE A 343 27.41 19.55 -27.90
CA ILE A 343 28.25 20.42 -27.06
C ILE A 343 27.48 21.69 -26.66
N GLN A 344 26.73 22.28 -27.60
CA GLN A 344 25.87 23.43 -27.33
C GLN A 344 24.86 23.12 -26.20
N SER A 345 24.25 21.93 -26.25
CA SER A 345 23.27 21.52 -25.24
C SER A 345 23.92 21.41 -23.86
N GLU A 346 25.06 20.75 -23.73
CA GLU A 346 25.75 20.57 -22.43
C GLU A 346 26.18 21.88 -21.78
N LEU A 347 26.64 22.84 -22.58
CA LEU A 347 26.98 24.18 -22.07
C LEU A 347 25.76 24.90 -21.48
N THR A 348 24.53 24.54 -21.88
CA THR A 348 23.29 25.11 -21.33
C THR A 348 22.70 24.33 -20.14
N TRP A 349 23.28 23.18 -19.77
CA TRP A 349 22.83 22.38 -18.63
C TRP A 349 23.17 23.01 -17.27
N SER A 350 22.48 22.56 -16.23
CA SER A 350 22.66 23.04 -14.85
C SER A 350 24.09 22.83 -14.33
N LEU A 351 24.77 21.78 -14.78
CA LEU A 351 26.14 21.44 -14.39
C LEU A 351 27.17 22.46 -14.92
N ALA A 352 26.98 22.97 -16.15
CA ALA A 352 27.85 23.98 -16.77
C ALA A 352 27.66 25.39 -16.20
N ARG A 353 26.70 25.59 -15.27
CA ARG A 353 26.33 26.91 -14.72
C ARG A 353 27.52 27.68 -14.18
N ASN A 354 28.43 27.02 -13.45
CA ASN A 354 29.56 27.69 -12.80
C ASN A 354 30.58 28.20 -13.81
N VAL A 355 30.84 27.40 -14.84
CA VAL A 355 31.77 27.76 -15.92
C VAL A 355 31.17 28.84 -16.81
N MET A 356 29.88 28.73 -17.14
CA MET A 356 29.14 29.71 -17.93
C MET A 356 28.76 30.97 -17.15
N LYS A 357 29.30 31.23 -15.94
CA LYS A 357 29.21 32.57 -15.31
C LYS A 357 30.18 33.57 -15.94
N ASP A 358 31.24 33.07 -16.57
CA ASP A 358 32.24 33.87 -17.23
C ASP A 358 31.62 34.70 -18.39
N LYS A 359 31.85 36.01 -18.36
CA LYS A 359 31.25 36.97 -19.30
C LYS A 359 31.81 36.82 -20.70
N GLU A 360 33.08 36.48 -20.83
CA GLU A 360 33.78 36.30 -22.10
C GLU A 360 33.32 35.01 -22.80
N LEU A 361 33.16 33.92 -22.05
CA LEU A 361 32.62 32.66 -22.56
C LEU A 361 31.18 32.80 -23.07
N ARG A 362 30.35 33.63 -22.41
CA ARG A 362 29.01 33.97 -22.89
C ARG A 362 29.02 34.82 -24.17
N SER A 363 30.00 35.72 -24.31
CA SER A 363 30.19 36.49 -25.55
C SER A 363 30.58 35.57 -26.70
N MET A 364 31.54 34.66 -26.48
CA MET A 364 31.92 33.66 -27.49
C MET A 364 30.76 32.73 -27.87
N TYR A 365 29.93 32.34 -26.90
CA TYR A 365 28.70 31.59 -27.16
C TYR A 365 27.73 32.35 -28.06
N PHE A 366 27.52 33.64 -27.80
CA PHE A 366 26.65 34.49 -28.60
C PHE A 366 27.20 34.68 -30.03
N GLU A 367 28.51 34.90 -30.16
CA GLU A 367 29.17 35.04 -31.47
C GLU A 367 29.08 33.75 -32.30
N LYS A 368 29.27 32.58 -31.68
CA LYS A 368 29.24 31.30 -32.39
C LYS A 368 27.82 30.87 -32.76
N TYR A 369 26.89 30.88 -31.82
CA TYR A 369 25.53 30.34 -32.04
C TYR A 369 24.48 31.38 -32.42
N GLY A 370 24.77 32.67 -32.31
CA GLY A 370 23.80 33.75 -32.58
C GLY A 370 22.69 33.88 -31.52
N GLU A 371 22.74 33.09 -30.45
CA GLU A 371 21.73 33.05 -29.40
C GLU A 371 22.30 33.51 -28.05
N LYS A 372 21.53 34.31 -27.31
CA LYS A 372 21.91 34.67 -25.94
C LYS A 372 21.86 33.43 -25.06
N TYR A 373 22.95 33.17 -24.34
CA TYR A 373 23.03 32.07 -23.38
C TYR A 373 21.85 32.09 -22.40
N LYS A 374 21.10 30.97 -22.34
CA LYS A 374 20.05 30.72 -21.36
C LYS A 374 20.22 29.32 -20.81
N MET A 375 20.36 29.21 -19.49
CA MET A 375 20.40 27.90 -18.82
C MET A 375 19.05 27.19 -18.97
N ARG A 376 19.07 25.93 -19.40
CA ARG A 376 17.88 25.10 -19.48
C ARG A 376 17.37 24.78 -18.07
N LYS A 377 16.06 24.90 -17.84
CA LYS A 377 15.44 24.42 -16.60
C LYS A 377 15.24 22.91 -16.69
N ASP A 378 15.92 22.16 -15.83
CA ASP A 378 15.73 20.71 -15.76
C ASP A 378 14.28 20.38 -15.40
N LYS A 379 13.57 19.70 -16.31
CA LYS A 379 12.38 18.92 -15.94
C LYS A 379 12.88 17.57 -15.40
N ARG A 380 13.31 17.51 -14.14
CA ARG A 380 13.62 16.22 -13.48
C ARG A 380 12.72 15.98 -12.27
N LYS A 381 11.62 15.24 -12.53
CA LYS A 381 11.21 14.13 -11.66
C LYS A 381 12.22 12.98 -11.90
N GLY A 382 12.71 12.37 -10.82
CA GLY A 382 13.25 11.00 -10.80
C GLY A 382 14.47 10.69 -11.66
N LEU A 383 15.68 11.04 -11.18
CA LEU A 383 16.94 10.37 -11.55
C LEU A 383 18.02 10.66 -10.47
N LYS A 384 17.63 10.53 -9.20
CA LYS A 384 18.56 10.24 -8.10
C LYS A 384 18.45 8.74 -7.85
N ARG A 385 19.24 7.94 -8.57
CA ARG A 385 19.61 6.53 -8.31
C ARG A 385 20.22 5.97 -9.60
N LYS A 386 21.51 6.23 -9.76
CA LYS A 386 22.52 5.44 -10.47
C LYS A 386 23.82 6.24 -10.30
N CYS A 387 24.91 5.53 -10.02
CA CYS A 387 26.17 6.02 -9.46
C CYS A 387 26.15 6.19 -7.93
N GLY A 388 26.15 5.05 -7.24
CA GLY A 388 27.00 4.92 -6.07
C GLY A 388 28.44 4.85 -6.55
N LEU A 389 29.23 5.82 -6.11
CA LEU A 389 30.68 5.79 -5.96
C LEU A 389 30.96 6.75 -4.80
N HIS A 390 31.76 6.28 -3.85
CA HIS A 390 31.98 6.82 -2.50
C HIS A 390 32.15 8.33 -2.38
#